data_AF-A0A957P9W3-F1
#
_entry.id   AF-A0A957P9W3-F1
#
_cell.length_a   1.000
_cell.length_b   1.000
_cell.length_c   1.000
_cell.angle_alpha   90.00
_cell.angle_beta   90.00
_cell.angle_gamma   90.00
#
_symmetry.space_group_name_H-M   'P 1'
#
loop_
_entity.id
_entity.type
_entity.pdbx_description
1 polymer ?
#
loop_
_entity_poly.entity_id
_entity_poly.type
_entity_poly.pdbx_seq_one_letter_code
_entity_poly.pdbx_strand_id
1 'polypeptide(L)' 'MQDQDRLSYLGTLGLYPEVLVTVLERAPFEGPLLIDVDGNHHALAHDMAASLQVVSL' A
#
# COMPACT_ATOMS: atom_id res chain seq x y z
N MET A 1 -6.67 -8.86 16.55
CA MET A 1 -5.90 -7.64 16.93
C MET A 1 -5.00 -7.22 15.79
N GLN A 2 -4.10 -8.09 15.31
CA GLN A 2 -3.22 -7.80 14.18
C GLN A 2 -3.93 -7.24 12.92
N ASP A 3 -5.08 -7.80 12.53
CA ASP A 3 -5.83 -7.29 11.36
C ASP A 3 -6.35 -5.86 11.56
N GLN A 4 -6.76 -5.50 12.78
CA GLN A 4 -7.21 -4.15 13.11
C GLN A 4 -6.05 -3.15 13.07
N ASP A 5 -4.87 -3.55 13.57
CA ASP A 5 -3.68 -2.70 13.53
C ASP A 5 -3.22 -2.48 12.08
N ARG A 6 -3.28 -3.51 11.23
CA ARG A 6 -2.98 -3.41 9.80
C ARG A 6 -3.96 -2.49 9.08
N LEU A 7 -5.26 -2.63 9.32
CA LEU A 7 -6.27 -1.75 8.73
C LEU A 7 -6.11 -0.30 9.20
N SER A 8 -5.83 -0.10 10.49
CA SER A 8 -5.58 1.24 11.03
C SER A 8 -4.34 1.87 10.41
N TYR A 9 -3.27 1.10 10.25
CA TYR A 9 -2.06 1.53 9.56
C TYR A 9 -2.33 1.90 8.10
N LEU A 10 -3.06 1.09 7.34
CA LEU A 10 -3.46 1.43 5.96
C LEU A 10 -4.26 2.74 5.92
N GLY A 11 -5.16 2.97 6.88
CA GLY A 11 -5.86 4.24 7.03
C GLY A 11 -4.94 5.43 7.26
N THR A 12 -3.83 5.26 8.01
CA THR A 12 -2.83 6.34 8.17
C THR A 12 -2.07 6.68 6.88
N LEU A 13 -2.06 5.77 5.90
CA LEU A 13 -1.47 5.97 4.57
C LEU A 13 -2.48 6.48 3.54
N GLY A 14 -3.75 6.70 3.91
CA GLY A 14 -4.82 7.05 2.98
C GLY A 14 -5.31 5.90 2.11
N LEU A 15 -4.93 4.66 2.42
CA LEU A 15 -5.33 3.48 1.65
C LEU A 15 -6.69 2.96 2.08
N TYR A 16 -7.67 3.15 1.20
CA TYR A 16 -9.04 2.67 1.33
C TYR A 16 -9.48 1.96 0.03
N PRO A 17 -10.54 1.13 0.07
CA PRO A 17 -11.16 0.63 -1.16
C PRO A 17 -11.47 1.78 -2.13
N GLU A 18 -11.33 1.49 -3.43
CA GLU A 18 -11.61 2.42 -4.53
C GLU A 18 -10.64 3.61 -4.66
N VAL A 19 -9.63 3.73 -3.80
CA VAL A 19 -8.58 4.75 -3.98
C VAL A 19 -7.67 4.38 -5.15
N LEU A 20 -7.24 5.39 -5.91
CA LEU A 20 -6.22 5.22 -6.93
C LEU A 20 -4.85 5.21 -6.27
N VAL A 21 -4.02 4.23 -6.66
CA VAL A 21 -2.66 4.08 -6.16
C VAL A 21 -1.74 3.93 -7.36
N THR A 22 -0.64 4.67 -7.37
CA THR A 22 0.41 4.51 -8.37
C THR A 22 1.62 3.85 -7.75
N VAL A 23 2.09 2.73 -8.31
CA VAL A 23 3.38 2.16 -7.92
C VAL A 23 4.48 2.96 -8.62
N LEU A 24 5.30 3.65 -7.84
CA LEU A 24 6.43 4.44 -8.33
C LEU A 24 7.70 3.58 -8.46
N GLU A 25 7.97 2.72 -7.49
CA GLU A 25 9.13 1.84 -7.47
C GLU A 25 8.82 0.52 -6.76
N ARG A 26 9.54 -0.55 -7.15
CA ARG A 26 9.56 -1.83 -6.45
C ARG A 26 10.99 -2.19 -6.07
N ALA A 27 11.29 -2.21 -4.77
CA ALA A 27 12.61 -2.62 -4.29
C ALA A 27 12.84 -4.14 -4.54
N PRO A 28 14.09 -4.58 -4.73
CA PRO A 28 14.42 -5.99 -4.92
C PRO A 28 14.24 -6.80 -3.62
N PHE A 29 14.29 -8.15 -3.75
CA PHE A 29 14.31 -9.10 -2.62
C PHE A 29 13.12 -9.00 -1.67
N GLU A 30 11.89 -8.91 -2.22
CA GLU A 30 10.67 -8.69 -1.42
C GLU A 30 10.75 -7.42 -0.55
N GLY A 31 11.52 -6.43 -1.02
CA GLY A 31 11.57 -5.10 -0.44
C GLY A 31 10.26 -4.33 -0.66
N PRO A 32 10.12 -3.16 -0.03
CA PRO A 32 8.89 -2.39 -0.09
C PRO A 32 8.62 -1.85 -1.51
N LEU A 33 7.35 -1.56 -1.74
CA LEU A 33 6.92 -0.73 -2.86
C LEU A 33 6.94 0.72 -2.43
N LEU A 34 7.45 1.61 -3.28
CA LEU A 34 7.18 3.03 -3.17
C LEU A 34 5.88 3.30 -3.93
N ILE A 35 4.86 3.80 -3.23
CA ILE A 35 3.56 4.12 -3.81
C ILE A 35 3.25 5.61 -3.66
N ASP A 36 2.50 6.15 -4.61
CA ASP A 36 1.81 7.43 -4.50
C ASP A 36 0.34 7.19 -4.18
N VAL A 37 -0.15 7.87 -3.15
CA VAL A 37 -1.57 7.93 -2.77
C VAL A 37 -1.92 9.40 -2.59
N ASP A 38 -2.77 9.93 -3.47
CA ASP A 38 -3.18 11.34 -3.49
C ASP A 38 -2.00 12.34 -3.42
N GLY A 39 -0.90 12.06 -4.14
CA GLY A 39 0.30 12.92 -4.16
C GLY A 39 1.23 12.75 -2.97
N ASN A 40 0.96 11.79 -2.08
CA ASN A 40 1.83 11.45 -0.94
C ASN A 40 2.57 10.13 -1.20
N HIS A 41 3.87 10.15 -0.98
CA HIS A 41 4.72 8.98 -1.18
C HIS A 41 4.83 8.14 0.10
N HIS A 42 4.56 6.84 -0.02
CA HIS A 42 4.65 5.89 1.08
C HIS A 42 5.47 4.66 0.68
N ALA A 43 6.31 4.18 1.61
CA ALA A 43 6.90 2.85 1.50
C ALA A 43 5.92 1.83 2.09
N LEU A 44 5.40 0.94 1.24
CA LEU A 44 4.49 -0.14 1.62
C LEU A 44 5.26 -1.46 1.63
N ALA A 45 5.29 -2.13 2.77
CA ALA A 45 5.93 -3.44 2.90
C ALA A 45 5.33 -4.46 1.93
N HIS A 46 6.18 -5.35 1.40
CA HIS A 46 5.77 -6.33 0.39
C HIS A 46 4.61 -7.22 0.88
N ASP A 47 4.70 -7.73 2.10
CA ASP A 47 3.70 -8.59 2.72
C ASP A 47 2.34 -7.89 2.95
N MET A 48 2.37 -6.58 3.21
CA MET A 48 1.18 -5.76 3.26
C MET A 48 0.58 -5.59 1.86
N ALA A 49 1.40 -5.24 0.86
CA ALA A 49 0.93 -5.07 -0.51
C ALA A 49 0.32 -6.36 -1.08
N ALA A 50 0.89 -7.52 -0.76
CA ALA A 50 0.37 -8.83 -1.16
C ALA A 50 -1.02 -9.15 -0.57
N SER A 51 -1.45 -8.43 0.48
CA SER A 51 -2.79 -8.56 1.07
C SER A 51 -3.84 -7.64 0.45
N LEU A 52 -3.43 -6.70 -0.42
CA LEU A 52 -4.35 -5.74 -1.05
C LEU A 52 -4.93 -6.31 -2.33
N GLN A 53 -6.23 -6.10 -2.54
CA GLN A 53 -6.87 -6.34 -3.82
C GLN A 53 -6.80 -5.07 -4.66
N VAL A 54 -6.33 -5.21 -5.90
CA VAL A 54 -6.20 -4.12 -6.86
C VAL A 54 -6.79 -4.56 -8.19
N VAL A 55 -7.34 -3.59 -8.93
CA VAL A 55 -7.71 -3.76 -10.33
C VAL A 55 -6.88 -2.80 -11.16
N SER A 56 -6.45 -3.23 -12.34
CA SER A 56 -5.77 -2.37 -13.30
C SER A 56 -6.81 -1.72 -14.20
N LEU A 57 -6.62 -0.43 -14.47
CA LEU A 57 -7.39 0.31 -15.48
C LEU A 57 -6.92 -0.01 -16.90
#